data_AF-A0A8I1HZI0-F1
#
_entry.id   AF-A0A8I1HZI0-F1
#
_cell.length_a   1.000
_cell.length_b   1.000
_cell.length_c   1.000
_cell.angle_alpha   90.00
_cell.angle_beta   90.00
_cell.angle_gamma   90.00
#
_symmetry.space_group_name_H-M   'P 1'
#
loop_
_entity.id
_entity.type
_entity.pdbx_description
1 polymer ?
#
loop_
_entity_poly.entity_id
_entity_poly.type
_entity_poly.pdbx_seq_one_letter_code
_entity_poly.pdbx_strand_id
1 'polypeptide(L)'
;MGNCVHPIRVSAPAITIKVDKEAAPIVWQQSSWEHLDAQALLGKIKDGGIIGIGGAGFPTHVKLKPPADAKIDTLILNGAECEPYITRRSSHDG
;
A
#
# COMPACT_ATOMS: atom_id res chain seq x y z
N MET A 1 -12.58 -16.24 -13.03
CA MET A 1 -13.54 -15.44 -12.25
C MET A 1 -14.62 -16.38 -11.75
N GLY A 2 -15.01 -16.27 -10.49
CA GLY A 2 -16.09 -17.06 -9.90
C GLY A 2 -17.03 -16.17 -9.10
N ASN A 3 -18.04 -16.76 -8.48
CA ASN A 3 -18.88 -16.04 -7.53
C ASN A 3 -18.62 -16.58 -6.12
N CYS A 4 -18.51 -15.70 -5.13
CA CYS A 4 -18.44 -16.08 -3.71
C CYS A 4 -19.66 -15.58 -2.95
N VAL A 5 -19.97 -16.25 -1.83
CA VAL A 5 -21.02 -15.78 -0.92
C VAL A 5 -20.45 -14.62 -0.12
N HIS A 6 -21.00 -13.43 -0.32
CA HIS A 6 -20.65 -12.23 0.41
C HIS A 6 -21.18 -12.33 1.86
N PRO A 7 -20.52 -11.70 2.86
CA PRO A 7 -21.00 -11.64 4.25
C PRO A 7 -22.44 -11.13 4.45
N ILE A 8 -23.05 -10.49 3.45
CA ILE A 8 -24.46 -10.06 3.45
C ILE A 8 -25.40 -11.05 2.74
N ARG A 9 -24.95 -12.31 2.55
CA ARG A 9 -25.67 -13.42 1.90
C ARG A 9 -26.09 -13.17 0.45
N VAL A 10 -25.34 -12.33 -0.28
CA VAL A 10 -25.50 -12.17 -1.73
C VAL A 10 -24.35 -12.84 -2.48
N SER A 11 -24.61 -13.27 -3.71
CA SER A 11 -23.55 -13.75 -4.60
C SER A 11 -22.84 -12.55 -5.21
N ALA A 12 -21.52 -12.47 -5.07
CA ALA A 12 -20.72 -11.39 -5.62
C ALA A 12 -19.59 -11.93 -6.53
N PRO A 13 -19.21 -11.21 -7.60
CA PRO A 13 -18.04 -11.55 -8.39
C PRO A 13 -16.78 -11.63 -7.53
N ALA A 14 -16.00 -12.67 -7.73
CA ALA A 14 -14.78 -12.96 -7.00
C ALA A 14 -13.65 -13.36 -7.93
N ILE A 15 -12.44 -12.96 -7.55
CA ILE A 15 -11.20 -13.38 -8.19
C ILE A 15 -10.45 -14.24 -7.17
N THR A 16 -10.24 -15.51 -7.50
CA THR A 16 -9.39 -16.40 -6.73
C THR A 16 -8.00 -16.34 -7.30
N ILE A 17 -7.04 -15.92 -6.48
CA ILE A 17 -5.62 -15.91 -6.84
C ILE A 17 -5.00 -17.17 -6.25
N LYS A 18 -4.46 -18.04 -7.10
CA LYS A 18 -3.65 -19.17 -6.65
C LYS A 18 -2.20 -18.71 -6.51
N VAL A 19 -1.56 -19.12 -5.41
CA VAL A 19 -0.13 -18.87 -5.22
C VAL A 19 0.65 -19.69 -6.22
N ASP A 20 1.51 -19.03 -6.98
CA ASP A 20 2.56 -19.66 -7.76
C ASP A 20 3.79 -19.83 -6.86
N LYS A 21 4.23 -21.08 -6.66
CA LYS A 21 5.36 -21.42 -5.79
C LYS A 21 6.71 -21.30 -6.50
N GLU A 22 6.70 -21.29 -7.83
CA GLU A 22 7.91 -21.21 -8.67
C GLU A 22 8.20 -19.77 -9.12
N ALA A 23 7.33 -18.82 -8.74
CA ALA A 23 7.50 -17.42 -9.07
C ALA A 23 8.80 -16.87 -8.46
N ALA A 24 9.66 -16.30 -9.33
CA ALA A 24 10.88 -15.65 -8.88
C ALA A 24 10.54 -14.46 -7.95
N PRO A 25 11.31 -14.22 -6.87
CA PRO A 25 11.12 -13.06 -6.01
C PRO A 25 11.24 -11.76 -6.81
N ILE A 26 10.37 -10.79 -6.51
CA ILE A 26 10.53 -9.44 -7.04
C ILE A 26 11.74 -8.81 -6.35
N VAL A 27 12.77 -8.47 -7.14
CA VAL A 27 13.96 -7.76 -6.67
C VAL A 27 13.75 -6.28 -6.87
N TRP A 28 13.67 -5.53 -5.78
CA TRP A 28 13.63 -4.07 -5.81
C TRP A 28 15.05 -3.52 -5.87
N GLN A 29 15.34 -2.73 -6.90
CA GLN A 29 16.58 -1.96 -6.94
C GLN A 29 16.38 -0.64 -6.22
N GLN A 30 17.35 -0.25 -5.39
CA GLN A 30 17.38 1.10 -4.84
C GLN A 30 17.54 2.08 -5.99
N SER A 31 16.58 3.00 -6.10
CA SER A 31 16.65 4.14 -7.01
C SER A 31 16.89 5.42 -6.22
N SER A 32 17.79 6.27 -6.70
CA SER A 32 17.94 7.64 -6.20
C SER A 32 16.64 8.40 -6.44
N TRP A 33 15.89 8.60 -5.37
CA TRP A 33 14.59 9.26 -5.38
C TRP A 33 14.74 10.79 -5.36
N GLU A 34 15.91 11.28 -4.96
CA GLU A 34 16.28 12.69 -4.84
C GLU A 34 16.30 13.41 -6.20
N HIS A 35 16.45 12.66 -7.30
CA HIS A 35 16.46 13.18 -8.67
C HIS A 35 15.12 13.02 -9.39
N LEU A 36 14.11 12.45 -8.73
CA LEU A 36 12.79 12.26 -9.30
C LEU A 36 11.89 13.42 -8.94
N ASP A 37 11.07 13.84 -9.90
CA ASP A 37 10.00 14.78 -9.60
C ASP A 37 8.88 14.11 -8.78
N ALA A 38 8.02 14.95 -8.19
CA ALA A 38 6.93 14.48 -7.36
C ALA A 38 5.94 13.57 -8.12
N GLN A 39 5.73 13.77 -9.42
CA GLN A 39 4.81 12.93 -10.19
C GLN A 39 5.41 11.55 -10.44
N ALA A 40 6.71 11.45 -10.71
CA ALA A 40 7.43 10.20 -10.87
C ALA A 40 7.45 9.39 -9.56
N LEU A 41 7.64 10.06 -8.41
CA LEU A 41 7.53 9.42 -7.10
C LEU A 41 6.12 8.91 -6.81
N LEU A 42 5.09 9.71 -7.08
CA LEU A 42 3.69 9.27 -6.95
C LEU A 42 3.36 8.09 -7.87
N GLY A 43 3.90 8.08 -9.09
CA GLY A 43 3.79 6.97 -10.03
C GLY A 43 4.34 5.68 -9.44
N LYS A 44 5.57 5.71 -8.90
CA LYS A 44 6.18 4.56 -8.23
C LYS A 44 5.34 4.04 -7.05
N ILE A 45 4.78 4.93 -6.24
CA ILE A 45 3.91 4.56 -5.09
C ILE A 45 2.63 3.88 -5.59
N LYS A 46 2.04 4.38 -6.68
CA LYS A 46 0.86 3.81 -7.31
C LYS A 46 1.16 2.43 -7.90
N ASP A 47 2.23 2.30 -8.67
CA ASP A 47 2.62 1.06 -9.35
C ASP A 47 3.01 -0.04 -8.35
N GLY A 48 3.61 0.34 -7.22
CA GLY A 48 3.88 -0.55 -6.09
C GLY A 48 2.64 -0.95 -5.29
N GLY A 49 1.46 -0.40 -5.58
CA GLY A 49 0.21 -0.72 -4.87
C GLY A 49 0.23 -0.33 -3.39
N ILE A 50 0.99 0.70 -3.01
CA ILE A 50 1.20 1.06 -1.60
C ILE A 50 -0.08 1.69 -1.01
N ILE A 51 -0.52 1.13 0.12
CA ILE A 51 -1.69 1.58 0.89
C ILE A 51 -1.31 1.97 2.32
N GLY A 52 -2.10 2.84 2.94
CA GLY A 52 -1.93 3.20 4.35
C GLY A 52 -2.44 2.11 5.29
N ILE A 53 -1.63 1.72 6.28
CA ILE A 53 -1.91 0.59 7.20
C ILE A 53 -2.93 0.89 8.31
N GLY A 54 -3.39 2.14 8.46
CA GLY A 54 -4.26 2.56 9.58
C GLY A 54 -5.74 2.11 9.50
N GLY A 55 -6.05 1.00 8.83
CA GLY A 55 -7.37 0.36 8.88
C GLY A 55 -8.23 0.48 7.61
N ALA A 56 -8.13 1.56 6.83
CA ALA A 56 -8.96 1.75 5.63
C ALA A 56 -8.27 1.35 4.30
N GLY A 57 -6.98 0.98 4.32
CA GLY A 57 -6.23 0.64 3.11
C GLY A 57 -6.23 1.74 2.03
N PHE A 58 -6.39 3.01 2.44
CA PHE A 58 -6.55 4.12 1.50
C PHE A 58 -5.26 4.33 0.67
N PRO A 59 -5.35 4.50 -0.66
CA PRO A 59 -4.19 4.56 -1.54
C PRO A 59 -3.23 5.71 -1.18
N THR A 60 -1.95 5.38 -0.97
CA THR A 60 -0.95 6.37 -0.50
C THR A 60 -0.69 7.46 -1.54
N HIS A 61 -0.66 7.12 -2.83
CA HIS A 61 -0.48 8.09 -3.91
C HIS A 61 -1.61 9.14 -4.01
N VAL A 62 -2.81 8.82 -3.50
CA VAL A 62 -3.91 9.80 -3.40
C VAL A 62 -3.70 10.73 -2.21
N LYS A 63 -3.26 10.20 -1.06
CA LYS A 63 -2.95 11.01 0.15
C LYS A 63 -1.87 12.04 -0.11
N LEU A 64 -0.85 11.66 -0.88
CA LEU A 64 0.30 12.50 -1.19
C LEU A 64 0.05 13.47 -2.35
N LYS A 65 -1.17 13.49 -2.91
CA LYS A 65 -1.60 14.43 -3.95
C LYS A 65 -2.80 15.25 -3.43
N PRO A 66 -2.58 16.19 -2.50
CA PRO A 66 -3.65 17.05 -2.01
C PRO A 66 -4.17 17.97 -3.14
N PRO A 67 -5.34 18.59 -2.96
CA PRO A 67 -5.84 19.65 -3.84
C PRO A 67 -4.79 20.74 -4.06
N ALA A 68 -4.76 21.34 -5.27
CA ALA A 68 -3.70 22.27 -5.67
C ALA A 68 -3.66 23.57 -4.82
N ASP A 69 -4.76 23.91 -4.17
CA ASP A 69 -4.93 25.04 -3.27
C ASP A 69 -4.50 24.75 -1.82
N ALA A 70 -4.28 23.48 -1.47
CA ALA A 70 -3.83 23.07 -0.14
C ALA A 70 -2.30 23.11 -0.05
N LYS A 71 -1.76 24.09 0.68
CA LYS A 71 -0.35 24.08 1.09
C LYS A 71 -0.14 23.15 2.27
N ILE A 72 0.71 22.15 2.09
CA ILE A 72 1.15 21.21 3.13
C ILE A 72 2.67 21.23 3.17
N ASP A 73 3.25 21.61 4.31
CA ASP A 73 4.70 21.62 4.56
C ASP A 73 5.13 20.58 5.61
N THR A 74 4.16 20.01 6.34
CA THR A 74 4.43 19.15 7.49
C THR A 74 4.07 17.71 7.17
N LEU A 75 5.01 16.80 7.42
CA LEU A 75 4.80 15.35 7.37
C LEU A 75 4.87 14.77 8.77
N ILE A 76 3.77 14.15 9.22
CA ILE A 76 3.74 13.39 10.48
C ILE A 76 3.81 11.91 10.15
N LEU A 77 4.88 11.26 10.59
CA LEU A 77 5.01 9.81 10.52
C LEU A 77 4.40 9.18 11.77
N ASN A 78 3.28 8.48 11.61
CA ASN A 78 2.70 7.73 12.71
C ASN A 78 3.54 6.49 13.02
N GLY A 79 4.28 6.55 14.13
CA GLY A 79 5.04 5.43 14.69
C GLY A 79 4.37 4.75 15.89
N ALA A 80 3.21 5.23 16.33
CA ALA A 80 2.47 4.63 17.43
C ALA A 80 1.60 3.49 16.89
N GLU A 81 1.87 2.27 17.34
CA GLU A 81 1.06 1.08 17.06
C GLU A 81 0.38 0.67 18.38
N CYS A 82 -0.94 0.93 18.48
CA CYS A 82 -1.74 0.59 19.67
C CYS A 82 -2.81 -0.48 19.37
N GLU A 83 -2.83 -1.02 18.16
CA GLU A 83 -3.79 -2.05 17.75
C GLU A 83 -3.26 -3.44 18.17
N PRO A 84 -3.94 -4.18 19.07
CA PRO A 84 -3.40 -5.38 19.71
C PRO A 84 -3.18 -6.59 18.77
N TYR A 85 -3.37 -6.44 17.46
CA TYR A 85 -3.16 -7.49 16.45
C TYR A 85 -2.50 -7.02 15.15
N ILE A 86 -2.26 -5.71 14.99
CA ILE A 86 -1.41 -5.20 13.92
C ILE A 86 -0.01 -5.25 14.51
N THR A 87 0.78 -6.23 14.09
CA THR A 87 2.19 -6.32 14.45
C THR A 87 2.98 -5.94 13.21
N ARG A 88 3.59 -4.75 13.19
CA ARG A 88 4.73 -4.50 12.30
C ARG A 88 5.84 -5.47 12.69
N ARG A 89 6.13 -6.46 11.84
CA ARG A 89 7.41 -7.18 11.90
C ARG A 89 8.52 -6.18 11.64
N SER A 90 9.14 -5.66 12.69
CA SER A 90 10.55 -5.28 12.63
C SER A 90 11.34 -6.58 12.62
N SER A 91 11.58 -7.17 11.45
CA SER A 91 12.65 -8.16 11.32
C SER A 91 14.00 -7.42 11.40
N HIS A 92 14.38 -7.07 12.62
CA HIS A 92 15.77 -7.09 13.06
C HIS A 92 15.91 -8.36 13.90
N ASP A 93 16.03 -9.50 13.23
CA ASP A 93 16.72 -10.65 13.79
C ASP A 93 18.08 -10.70 13.08
N GLY A 94 19.14 -10.89 13.85
CA GLY A 94 20.54 -10.59 13.50
C GLY A 94 21.24 -11.57 12.59
#